data_AF-A0A2N1GBE5-F1
#
_entry.id   AF-A0A2N1GBE5-F1
#
_cell.length_a   1.000
_cell.length_b   1.000
_cell.length_c   1.000
_cell.angle_alpha   90.00
_cell.angle_beta   90.00
_cell.angle_gamma   90.00
#
_symmetry.space_group_name_H-M   'P 1'
#
loop_
_entity.id
_entity.type
_entity.pdbx_description
1 polymer ?
#
loop_
_entity_poly.entity_id
_entity_poly.type
_entity_poly.pdbx_seq_one_letter_code
_entity_poly.pdbx_strand_id
1 'polypeptide(L)'
;MKKIILTLLLIPVIGFSQGKSISLAKKSKEPYITIQGDTLKVDMQILIKEGSNENGKFKYVQVINNFNEPLYQADSRAAFKRQLIKFFKEQDGAYYLFTNYFCINIEAALSRNEIELLTK
;
A
#
# COMPACT_ATOMS: atom_id res chain seq x y z
N MET A 1 -8.85 -43.01 -44.52
CA MET A 1 -8.01 -42.10 -43.73
C MET A 1 -8.70 -40.75 -43.61
N LYS A 2 -9.23 -40.38 -42.45
CA LYS A 2 -9.72 -39.02 -42.17
C LYS A 2 -9.28 -38.67 -40.75
N LYS A 3 -8.25 -37.83 -40.62
CA LYS A 3 -7.83 -37.25 -39.35
C LYS A 3 -8.58 -35.92 -39.21
N ILE A 4 -9.56 -35.88 -38.30
CA ILE A 4 -10.24 -34.64 -37.94
C ILE A 4 -9.40 -34.02 -36.82
N ILE A 5 -8.75 -32.91 -37.14
CA ILE A 5 -7.94 -32.12 -36.21
C ILE A 5 -8.92 -31.35 -35.32
N LEU A 6 -8.93 -31.68 -34.03
CA LEU A 6 -9.71 -31.00 -33.00
C LEU A 6 -8.95 -29.73 -32.60
N THR A 7 -9.31 -28.59 -33.17
CA THR A 7 -8.71 -27.30 -32.83
C THR A 7 -9.26 -26.83 -31.48
N LEU A 8 -8.45 -26.96 -30.44
CA LEU A 8 -8.73 -26.49 -29.09
C LEU A 8 -8.70 -24.95 -29.09
N LEU A 9 -9.87 -24.31 -29.04
CA LEU A 9 -10.01 -22.86 -28.89
C LEU A 9 -9.59 -22.48 -27.46
N LEU A 10 -8.34 -22.03 -27.31
CA LEU A 10 -7.87 -21.33 -26.12
C LEU A 10 -8.60 -19.98 -26.05
N ILE A 11 -9.54 -19.85 -25.12
CA ILE A 11 -10.11 -18.55 -24.74
C ILE A 11 -9.13 -17.91 -23.75
N PRO A 12 -8.44 -16.80 -24.08
CA PRO A 12 -7.76 -16.04 -23.05
C PRO A 12 -8.82 -15.38 -22.18
N VAL A 13 -8.95 -15.84 -20.94
CA VAL A 13 -9.71 -15.14 -19.90
C VAL A 13 -8.93 -13.87 -19.58
N ILE A 14 -9.19 -12.80 -20.30
CA ILE A 14 -8.65 -11.47 -19.99
C ILE A 14 -9.44 -10.99 -18.75
N GLY A 15 -8.93 -11.35 -17.57
CA GLY A 15 -9.40 -10.81 -16.31
C GLY A 15 -9.04 -9.33 -16.25
N PHE A 16 -9.95 -8.46 -16.68
CA PHE A 16 -9.86 -7.03 -16.46
C PHE A 16 -10.05 -6.78 -14.95
N SER A 17 -8.96 -6.70 -14.19
CA SER A 17 -8.98 -5.99 -12.91
C SER A 17 -9.07 -4.51 -13.23
N GLN A 18 -10.28 -3.98 -13.37
CA GLN A 18 -10.50 -2.55 -13.17
C GLN A 18 -10.15 -2.29 -11.71
N GLY A 19 -8.91 -1.88 -11.47
CA GLY A 19 -8.37 -1.68 -10.13
C GLY A 19 -9.35 -0.83 -9.33
N LYS A 20 -9.89 -1.41 -8.27
CA LYS A 20 -10.67 -0.61 -7.31
C LYS A 20 -9.75 0.50 -6.79
N SER A 21 -10.28 1.64 -6.42
CA SER A 21 -9.44 2.60 -5.70
C SER A 21 -9.34 2.17 -4.25
N ILE A 22 -8.16 2.24 -3.63
CA ILE A 22 -7.98 1.96 -2.19
C ILE A 22 -8.86 2.89 -1.35
N SER A 23 -9.28 4.03 -1.92
CA SER A 23 -10.29 4.92 -1.37
C SER A 23 -11.62 4.23 -1.06
N LEU A 24 -12.02 3.24 -1.86
CA LEU A 24 -13.29 2.50 -1.70
C LEU A 24 -13.16 1.27 -0.79
N ALA A 25 -11.94 0.80 -0.53
CA ALA A 25 -11.73 -0.33 0.37
C ALA A 25 -12.20 -0.01 1.80
N LYS A 26 -12.71 -1.04 2.48
CA LYS A 26 -13.24 -0.94 3.85
C LYS A 26 -12.12 -0.53 4.80
N LYS A 27 -12.41 0.44 5.67
CA LYS A 27 -11.52 0.82 6.77
C LYS A 27 -11.53 -0.27 7.85
N SER A 28 -10.36 -0.68 8.30
CA SER A 28 -10.18 -1.52 9.48
C SER A 28 -9.41 -0.76 10.56
N LYS A 29 -9.73 -1.01 11.82
CA LYS A 29 -8.95 -0.57 12.98
C LYS A 29 -8.31 -1.74 13.72
N GLU A 30 -8.50 -2.96 13.21
CA GLU A 30 -7.89 -4.15 13.77
C GLU A 30 -6.37 -4.08 13.60
N PRO A 31 -5.59 -4.61 14.56
CA PRO A 31 -4.15 -4.68 14.43
C PRO A 31 -3.73 -5.45 13.18
N TYR A 32 -2.68 -4.98 12.53
CA TYR A 32 -2.04 -5.68 11.42
C TYR A 32 -0.73 -6.30 11.90
N ILE A 33 -0.48 -7.56 11.55
CA ILE A 33 0.78 -8.24 11.84
C ILE A 33 1.58 -8.27 10.53
N THR A 34 2.79 -7.70 10.55
CA THR A 34 3.67 -7.69 9.38
C THR A 34 4.17 -9.10 9.07
N ILE A 35 4.71 -9.28 7.86
CA ILE A 35 5.39 -10.52 7.46
C ILE A 35 6.57 -10.84 8.42
N GLN A 36 7.16 -9.82 9.03
CA GLN A 36 8.27 -9.93 9.99
C GLN A 36 7.80 -10.22 11.43
N GLY A 37 6.48 -10.21 11.68
CA GLY A 37 5.88 -10.49 12.99
C GLY A 37 5.62 -9.26 13.86
N ASP A 38 5.91 -8.05 13.37
CA ASP A 38 5.61 -6.81 14.10
C ASP A 38 4.11 -6.53 14.12
N THR A 39 3.59 -6.04 15.24
CA THR A 39 2.17 -5.68 15.35
C THR A 39 1.97 -4.18 15.23
N LEU A 40 1.29 -3.73 14.17
CA LEU A 40 0.86 -2.35 13.98
C LEU A 40 -0.55 -2.16 14.54
N LYS A 41 -0.76 -1.06 15.28
CA LYS A 41 -2.06 -0.69 15.85
C LYS A 41 -2.42 0.74 15.50
N VAL A 42 -3.71 1.05 15.52
CA VAL A 42 -4.19 2.44 15.46
C VAL A 42 -3.57 3.25 16.61
N ASP A 43 -3.29 4.52 16.35
CA ASP A 43 -2.60 5.49 17.22
C ASP A 43 -1.14 5.13 17.58
N MET A 44 -0.58 4.08 16.98
CA MET A 44 0.87 3.87 16.98
C MET A 44 1.56 4.93 16.11
N GLN A 45 2.77 5.34 16.50
CA GLN A 45 3.59 6.24 15.70
C GLN A 45 4.47 5.47 14.72
N ILE A 46 4.57 6.01 13.51
CA ILE A 46 5.59 5.64 12.55
C ILE A 46 6.47 6.86 12.25
N LEU A 47 7.72 6.61 11.91
CA LEU A 47 8.63 7.60 11.34
C LEU A 47 8.64 7.43 9.82
N ILE A 48 8.37 8.49 9.08
CA ILE A 48 8.66 8.53 7.65
C ILE A 48 10.17 8.73 7.51
N LYS A 49 10.89 7.82 6.85
CA LYS A 49 12.33 7.95 6.60
C LYS A 49 12.59 8.74 5.31
N GLU A 50 13.71 8.53 4.67
CA GLU A 50 13.99 9.11 3.36
C GLU A 50 13.28 8.31 2.25
N GLY A 51 12.91 8.99 1.16
CA GLY A 51 12.28 8.32 0.02
C GLY A 51 13.26 7.42 -0.73
N SER A 52 12.78 6.26 -1.20
CA SER A 52 13.63 5.24 -1.83
C SER A 52 13.84 5.43 -3.34
N ASN A 53 13.24 6.46 -3.95
CA ASN A 53 13.30 6.71 -5.39
C ASN A 53 14.34 7.79 -5.74
N GLU A 54 14.59 7.95 -7.04
CA GLU A 54 15.45 9.00 -7.57
C GLU A 54 14.94 10.39 -7.12
N ASN A 55 15.88 11.24 -6.68
CA ASN A 55 15.62 12.56 -6.08
C ASN A 55 15.00 12.54 -4.67
N GLY A 56 15.07 11.42 -3.95
CA GLY A 56 14.59 11.30 -2.58
C GLY A 56 13.06 11.32 -2.44
N LYS A 57 12.35 11.06 -3.55
CA LYS A 57 10.90 10.87 -3.56
C LYS A 57 10.56 9.49 -3.01
N PHE A 58 9.36 9.38 -2.43
CA PHE A 58 8.86 8.13 -1.91
C PHE A 58 8.22 7.31 -3.02
N LYS A 59 8.36 5.99 -2.96
CA LYS A 59 7.71 5.07 -3.90
C LYS A 59 6.41 4.51 -3.34
N TYR A 60 6.35 4.28 -2.02
CA TYR A 60 5.27 3.58 -1.34
C TYR A 60 4.54 4.43 -0.30
N VAL A 61 4.95 5.69 -0.13
CA VAL A 61 4.25 6.72 0.64
C VAL A 61 3.59 7.70 -0.32
N GLN A 62 2.26 7.80 -0.27
CA GLN A 62 1.47 8.71 -1.11
C GLN A 62 0.76 9.74 -0.25
N VAL A 63 0.70 10.98 -0.72
CA VAL A 63 -0.10 12.05 -0.11
C VAL A 63 -1.58 11.78 -0.35
N ILE A 64 -2.42 12.02 0.65
CA ILE A 64 -3.88 11.89 0.54
C ILE A 64 -4.59 13.23 0.56
N ASN A 65 -5.78 13.30 -0.04
CA ASN A 65 -6.71 14.43 0.12
C ASN A 65 -7.59 14.29 1.38
N ASN A 66 -8.48 15.26 1.60
CA ASN A 66 -9.43 15.27 2.72
C ASN A 66 -10.41 14.06 2.73
N PHE A 67 -10.56 13.37 1.61
CA PHE A 67 -11.40 12.18 1.47
C PHE A 67 -10.61 10.87 1.68
N ASN A 68 -9.33 10.96 2.03
CA ASN A 68 -8.38 9.84 2.15
C ASN A 68 -8.09 9.15 0.81
N GLU A 69 -8.14 9.88 -0.29
CA GLU A 69 -7.77 9.36 -1.60
C GLU A 69 -6.28 9.60 -1.86
N PRO A 70 -5.48 8.57 -2.18
CA PRO A 70 -4.10 8.77 -2.57
C PRO A 70 -4.03 9.56 -3.88
N LEU A 71 -3.22 10.61 -3.90
CA LEU A 71 -3.06 11.49 -5.05
C LEU A 71 -1.76 11.21 -5.81
N TYR A 72 -0.63 11.48 -5.15
CA TYR A 72 0.70 11.36 -5.74
C TYR A 72 1.71 10.93 -4.67
N GLN A 73 2.87 10.46 -5.12
CA GLN A 73 3.98 10.08 -4.25
C GLN A 73 4.45 11.25 -3.41
N ALA A 74 4.70 11.02 -2.12
CA ALA A 74 5.28 12.03 -1.26
C ALA A 74 6.66 12.47 -1.77
N ASP A 75 6.99 13.75 -1.58
CA ASP A 75 8.31 14.30 -1.87
C ASP A 75 9.22 14.20 -0.64
N SER A 76 10.50 14.53 -0.82
CA SER A 76 11.51 14.47 0.24
C SER A 76 11.19 15.33 1.47
N ARG A 77 10.26 16.30 1.37
CA ARG A 77 9.82 17.13 2.52
C ARG A 77 8.95 16.35 3.50
N ALA A 78 8.50 15.14 3.14
CA ALA A 78 7.81 14.24 4.05
C ALA A 78 8.78 13.48 4.97
N ALA A 79 10.07 13.45 4.66
CA ALA A 79 11.07 12.75 5.45
C ALA A 79 11.14 13.25 6.90
N PHE A 80 11.47 12.32 7.79
CA PHE A 80 11.61 12.49 9.24
C PHE A 80 10.35 12.95 9.99
N LYS A 81 9.20 13.01 9.32
CA LYS A 81 7.92 13.30 9.97
C LYS A 81 7.44 12.09 10.73
N ARG A 82 6.97 12.31 11.96
CA ARG A 82 6.23 11.31 12.73
C ARG A 82 4.75 11.39 12.43
N GLN A 83 4.10 10.25 12.27
CA GLN A 83 2.68 10.17 11.95
C GLN A 83 2.00 9.10 12.79
N LEU A 84 0.77 9.39 13.21
CA LEU A 84 -0.08 8.41 13.89
C LEU A 84 -0.88 7.62 12.86
N ILE A 85 -0.92 6.30 13.04
CA ILE A 85 -1.79 5.43 12.25
C ILE A 85 -3.25 5.71 12.63
N LYS A 86 -4.12 5.96 11.66
CA LYS A 86 -5.55 6.22 11.87
C LYS A 86 -6.43 5.00 11.60
N PHE A 87 -6.11 4.28 10.54
CA PHE A 87 -6.81 3.05 10.15
C PHE A 87 -5.97 2.33 9.08
N PHE A 88 -6.39 1.11 8.78
CA PHE A 88 -5.84 0.28 7.73
C PHE A 88 -6.87 0.05 6.64
N LYS A 89 -6.39 -0.33 5.46
CA LYS A 89 -7.22 -0.84 4.37
C LYS A 89 -6.46 -1.94 3.64
N GLU A 90 -7.20 -2.87 3.07
CA GLU A 90 -6.66 -3.93 2.22
C GLU A 90 -7.24 -3.81 0.83
N GLN A 91 -6.40 -3.95 -0.18
CA GLN A 91 -6.83 -4.06 -1.56
C GLN A 91 -5.88 -4.97 -2.33
N ASP A 92 -6.45 -5.90 -3.12
CA ASP A 92 -5.71 -6.77 -4.03
C ASP A 92 -4.54 -7.49 -3.32
N GLY A 93 -4.76 -7.88 -2.05
CA GLY A 93 -3.77 -8.54 -1.19
C GLY A 93 -2.69 -7.63 -0.59
N ALA A 94 -2.70 -6.34 -0.91
CA ALA A 94 -1.80 -5.36 -0.31
C ALA A 94 -2.47 -4.63 0.86
N TYR A 95 -1.76 -4.55 1.98
CA TYR A 95 -2.19 -3.80 3.16
C TYR A 95 -1.61 -2.39 3.16
N TYR A 96 -2.48 -1.43 3.46
CA TYR A 96 -2.16 -0.02 3.52
C TYR A 96 -2.51 0.53 4.88
N LEU A 97 -1.62 1.33 5.45
CA LEU A 97 -1.92 2.17 6.60
C LEU A 97 -2.24 3.58 6.13
N PHE A 98 -3.16 4.23 6.83
CA PHE A 98 -3.54 5.61 6.59
C PHE A 98 -3.23 6.44 7.82
N THR A 99 -2.65 7.61 7.56
CA THR A 99 -2.40 8.66 8.54
C THR A 99 -3.27 9.87 8.19
N ASN A 100 -3.08 11.01 8.85
CA ASN A 100 -3.78 12.24 8.47
C ASN A 100 -3.38 12.76 7.08
N TYR A 101 -2.17 12.43 6.60
CA TYR A 101 -1.59 13.03 5.40
C TYR A 101 -1.14 12.01 4.35
N PHE A 102 -1.04 10.72 4.73
CA PHE A 102 -0.43 9.71 3.89
C PHE A 102 -1.22 8.40 3.86
N CYS A 103 -1.20 7.77 2.68
CA CYS A 103 -1.54 6.38 2.44
C CYS A 103 -0.23 5.64 2.15
N ILE A 104 0.05 4.58 2.88
CA ILE A 104 1.35 3.91 2.86
C ILE A 104 1.13 2.41 2.69
N ASN A 105 1.74 1.82 1.65
CA ASN A 105 1.78 0.36 1.52
C ASN A 105 2.74 -0.20 2.57
N ILE A 106 2.22 -0.98 3.53
CA ILE A 106 2.93 -1.31 4.78
C ILE A 106 4.19 -2.12 4.49
N GLU A 107 4.03 -3.29 3.88
CA GLU A 107 5.12 -4.23 3.62
C GLU A 107 6.15 -3.66 2.63
N ALA A 108 5.68 -2.98 1.58
CA ALA A 108 6.57 -2.41 0.59
C ALA A 108 7.40 -1.24 1.18
N ALA A 109 6.78 -0.38 1.99
CA ALA A 109 7.48 0.74 2.61
C ALA A 109 8.48 0.27 3.69
N LEU A 110 8.14 -0.75 4.49
CA LEU A 110 9.05 -1.36 5.47
C LEU A 110 10.25 -2.02 4.78
N SER A 111 10.00 -2.87 3.77
CA SER A 111 11.07 -3.57 3.04
C SER A 111 12.03 -2.63 2.30
N ARG A 112 11.57 -1.41 1.98
CA ARG A 112 12.35 -0.36 1.31
C ARG A 112 12.87 0.71 2.26
N ASN A 113 12.67 0.52 3.56
CA ASN A 113 13.11 1.43 4.60
C ASN A 113 12.59 2.87 4.39
N GLU A 114 11.40 3.03 3.81
CA GLU A 114 10.73 4.33 3.67
C GLU A 114 9.99 4.74 4.95
N ILE A 115 9.68 3.77 5.82
CA ILE A 115 9.09 3.99 7.13
C ILE A 115 9.81 3.16 8.22
N GLU A 116 9.76 3.65 9.45
CA GLU A 116 10.11 2.92 10.67
C GLU A 116 8.90 2.78 11.57
N LEU A 117 8.76 1.62 12.20
CA LEU A 117 7.84 1.45 13.31
C LEU A 117 8.51 1.98 14.58
N LEU A 118 7.89 2.97 15.22
CA LEU A 118 8.35 3.44 16.52
C LEU A 118 7.63 2.63 17.59
N THR A 119 8.11 1.41 17.84
CA THR A 119 7.67 0.61 18.99
C THR A 119 8.16 1.28 20.28
N LYS A 120 7.24 1.42 21.25
CA LYS A 120 7.60 1.69 22.64
C LYS A 120 7.79 0.36 23.37
#